data_AF-A0A6J3BQT9-F1
#
_entry.id   AF-A0A6J3BQT9-F1
#
_cell.length_a   1.000
_cell.length_b   1.000
_cell.length_c   1.000
_cell.angle_alpha   90.00
_cell.angle_beta   90.00
_cell.angle_gamma   90.00
#
_symmetry.space_group_name_H-M   'P 1'
#
loop_
_entity.id
_entity.type
_entity.pdbx_description
1 polymer ?
#
loop_
_entity_poly.entity_id
_entity_poly.type
_entity_poly.pdbx_seq_one_letter_code
_entity_poly.pdbx_strand_id
1 'polypeptide(L)'
;MHLSEQYGTIISDGIAIYNINTGKSESSALESDSAEHQCNITSLNNVAVRRSDGPSQFDSILDSIRCRLKKYDEDLPQTSVIITFHNEARSTLLRTIVSVLNRSPEHLIKEIILVDDYSDNPEDGASLRAIRKVRVIRNSKREGLMRSRVRGADAATAPVLTFLDSHVECNVHWLEPLLQRIKEVRLYHFF
;
A
#
# COMPACT_ATOMS: atom_id res chain seq x y z
N MET A 1 1.30 -28.40 12.00
CA MET A 1 1.08 -28.54 10.55
C MET A 1 0.91 -27.12 10.02
N HIS A 2 1.86 -26.66 9.22
CA HIS A 2 2.09 -25.28 8.79
C HIS A 2 0.92 -24.65 8.04
N LEU A 3 0.54 -23.41 8.41
CA LEU A 3 -0.30 -22.51 7.60
C LEU A 3 0.18 -21.07 7.82
N SER A 4 1.11 -20.57 7.00
CA SER A 4 1.42 -19.12 6.96
C SER A 4 1.97 -18.62 5.60
N GLU A 5 1.75 -19.31 4.49
CA GLU A 5 2.40 -18.97 3.19
C GLU A 5 1.47 -18.48 2.07
N GLN A 6 0.21 -18.10 2.33
CA GLN A 6 -0.73 -17.81 1.24
C GLN A 6 -0.81 -16.35 0.74
N TYR A 7 -0.08 -15.40 1.31
CA TYR A 7 -0.12 -14.01 0.84
C TYR A 7 1.29 -13.46 0.64
N GLY A 8 1.68 -13.26 -0.62
CA GLY A 8 2.88 -12.49 -0.93
C GLY A 8 2.64 -11.03 -0.60
N THR A 9 3.11 -10.58 0.57
CA THR A 9 3.05 -9.18 0.99
C THR A 9 4.40 -8.51 0.73
N ILE A 10 4.40 -7.37 0.06
CA ILE A 10 5.57 -6.47 0.01
C ILE A 10 5.20 -5.25 0.84
N ILE A 11 5.98 -5.00 1.90
CA ILE A 11 5.86 -3.82 2.76
C ILE A 11 7.08 -2.94 2.50
N SER A 12 6.86 -1.71 2.04
CA SER A 12 7.90 -0.68 1.90
C SER A 12 7.29 0.68 2.21
N ASP A 13 7.88 1.44 3.15
CA ASP A 13 7.54 2.84 3.44
C ASP A 13 6.03 3.15 3.56
N GLY A 14 5.28 2.36 4.33
CA GLY A 14 3.84 2.58 4.53
C GLY A 14 2.94 2.12 3.37
N ILE A 15 3.51 1.48 2.36
CA ILE A 15 2.79 0.85 1.25
C ILE A 15 2.72 -0.65 1.50
N ALA A 16 1.50 -1.19 1.49
CA ALA A 16 1.29 -2.64 1.56
C ALA A 16 0.53 -3.11 0.32
N ILE A 17 1.15 -3.97 -0.48
CA ILE A 17 0.51 -4.51 -1.70
C ILE A 17 0.21 -6.00 -1.51
N TYR A 18 -1.02 -6.38 -1.82
CA TYR A 18 -1.55 -7.73 -1.70
C TYR A 18 -2.09 -8.20 -3.03
N ASN A 19 -1.95 -9.50 -3.26
CA ASN A 19 -2.49 -10.14 -4.44
C ASN A 19 -3.79 -10.89 -4.08
N ILE A 20 -4.91 -10.56 -4.73
CA ILE A 20 -6.15 -11.33 -4.56
C ILE A 20 -6.14 -12.42 -5.63
N ASN A 21 -5.91 -13.67 -5.23
CA ASN A 21 -6.23 -14.78 -6.10
C ASN A 21 -7.76 -14.91 -6.19
N THR A 22 -8.30 -14.73 -7.39
CA THR A 22 -9.71 -15.01 -7.70
C THR A 22 -9.95 -16.50 -7.54
N GLY A 23 -10.42 -16.92 -6.36
CA GLY A 23 -10.82 -18.31 -6.14
C GLY A 23 -10.50 -18.85 -4.75
N LYS A 24 -11.03 -18.23 -3.69
CA LYS A 24 -11.70 -18.88 -2.54
C LYS A 24 -11.97 -17.83 -1.46
N SER A 25 -13.24 -17.70 -1.13
CA SER A 25 -13.72 -17.08 0.10
C SER A 25 -13.16 -17.84 1.29
N GLU A 26 -12.32 -17.21 2.11
CA GLU A 26 -12.21 -17.54 3.54
C GLU A 26 -11.52 -16.41 4.31
N SER A 27 -12.26 -15.94 5.30
CA SER A 27 -11.95 -14.86 6.23
C SER A 27 -11.17 -15.37 7.44
N SER A 28 -9.89 -14.99 7.57
CA SER A 28 -9.06 -15.01 8.81
C SER A 28 -7.61 -14.82 8.38
N ALA A 29 -6.71 -14.05 9.00
CA ALA A 29 -6.69 -13.30 10.22
C ALA A 29 -5.61 -12.22 10.04
N LEU A 30 -5.81 -11.03 10.60
CA LEU A 30 -4.72 -10.14 10.96
C LEU A 30 -5.02 -9.72 12.40
N GLU A 31 -4.25 -10.25 13.34
CA GLU A 31 -4.21 -9.79 14.72
C GLU A 31 -2.97 -8.92 14.92
N SER A 32 -3.17 -7.84 15.68
CA SER A 32 -2.21 -7.08 16.52
C SER A 32 -0.89 -6.65 15.88
N ASP A 33 -0.57 -5.36 15.77
CA ASP A 33 -0.38 -4.51 16.94
C ASP A 33 -0.78 -3.05 16.71
N SER A 34 -1.44 -2.53 17.74
CA SER A 34 -1.77 -1.13 17.94
C SER A 34 -0.61 -0.37 18.59
N ALA A 35 -0.32 0.80 18.00
CA ALA A 35 0.19 2.02 18.62
C ALA A 35 1.56 1.99 19.32
N GLU A 36 2.48 2.84 18.84
CA GLU A 36 3.19 3.77 19.73
C GLU A 36 3.62 5.03 18.96
N HIS A 37 3.02 6.15 19.35
CA HIS A 37 3.54 7.49 19.09
C HIS A 37 4.67 7.76 20.10
N GLN A 38 5.92 7.94 19.66
CA GLN A 38 6.78 9.06 20.11
C GLN A 38 8.18 8.99 19.46
N CYS A 39 8.60 10.10 18.85
CA CYS A 39 10.03 10.44 18.74
C CYS A 39 10.61 10.69 20.16
N ASN A 40 11.64 9.94 20.58
CA ASN A 40 13.00 10.45 20.89
C ASN A 40 13.90 9.46 21.67
N ILE A 41 15.10 9.25 21.10
CA ILE A 41 16.46 9.17 21.66
C ILE A 41 16.73 8.46 23.02
N THR A 42 17.63 7.47 22.92
CA THR A 42 18.76 7.05 23.80
C THR A 42 18.65 5.80 24.68
N SER A 43 19.68 4.97 24.50
CA SER A 43 20.28 3.98 25.42
C SER A 43 19.58 2.62 25.57
N LEU A 44 20.21 1.57 25.05
CA LEU A 44 21.01 0.66 25.89
C LEU A 44 21.82 -0.36 25.07
N ASN A 45 22.98 -0.68 25.64
CA ASN A 45 24.05 -1.53 25.15
C ASN A 45 23.72 -3.03 25.21
N ASN A 46 24.45 -3.77 24.36
CA ASN A 46 24.86 -5.18 24.49
C ASN A 46 23.84 -6.29 24.20
N VAL A 47 23.57 -6.49 22.90
CA VAL A 47 23.64 -7.83 22.30
C VAL A 47 24.44 -7.70 21.01
N ALA A 48 25.64 -8.28 20.98
CA ALA A 48 26.49 -8.32 19.80
C ALA A 48 25.93 -9.31 18.77
N VAL A 49 24.97 -8.86 17.96
CA VAL A 49 24.77 -9.39 16.61
C VAL A 49 25.70 -8.60 15.71
N ARG A 50 26.65 -9.27 15.05
CA ARG A 50 27.59 -8.64 14.12
C ARG A 50 26.77 -7.86 13.07
N ARG A 51 26.77 -6.53 13.18
CA ARG A 51 26.32 -5.63 12.13
C ARG A 51 27.28 -5.84 10.97
N SER A 52 26.84 -6.54 9.93
CA SER A 52 27.46 -6.43 8.62
C SER A 52 27.37 -4.98 8.18
N ASP A 53 28.51 -4.40 7.85
CA ASP A 53 28.71 -3.00 7.48
C ASP A 53 27.60 -2.51 6.55
N GLY A 54 27.06 -1.32 6.84
CA GLY A 54 26.10 -0.66 5.95
C GLY A 54 26.72 -0.47 4.56
N PRO A 55 25.90 -0.45 3.48
CA PRO A 55 26.42 -0.35 2.13
C PRO A 55 27.35 0.86 2.01
N SER A 56 28.51 0.68 1.39
CA SER A 56 29.43 1.78 1.17
C SER A 56 28.74 2.88 0.35
N GLN A 57 29.25 4.12 0.42
CA GLN A 57 28.72 5.22 -0.41
C GLN A 57 28.71 4.84 -1.89
N PHE A 58 29.66 3.99 -2.32
CA PHE A 58 29.75 3.46 -3.66
C PHE A 58 28.64 2.43 -3.98
N ASP A 59 28.35 1.52 -3.05
CA ASP A 59 27.26 0.55 -3.20
C ASP A 59 25.90 1.25 -3.28
N SER A 60 25.70 2.30 -2.49
CA SER A 60 24.47 3.12 -2.50
C SER A 60 24.27 3.84 -3.84
N ILE A 61 25.36 4.33 -4.45
CA ILE A 61 25.33 4.94 -5.79
C ILE A 61 25.00 3.90 -6.86
N LEU A 62 25.63 2.73 -6.79
CA LEU A 62 25.38 1.64 -7.73
C LEU A 62 23.94 1.13 -7.64
N ASP A 63 23.37 1.05 -6.45
CA ASP A 63 21.98 0.60 -6.27
C ASP A 63 20.97 1.61 -6.81
N SER A 64 21.23 2.91 -6.60
CA SER A 64 20.47 4.01 -7.21
C SER A 64 20.51 3.98 -8.74
N ILE A 65 21.66 3.64 -9.33
CA ILE A 65 21.80 3.48 -10.79
C ILE A 65 21.04 2.25 -11.28
N ARG A 66 21.16 1.11 -10.59
CA ARG A 66 20.47 -0.13 -10.96
C ARG A 66 18.95 0.00 -10.95
N CYS A 67 18.38 0.67 -9.94
CA CYS A 67 16.94 0.92 -9.87
C CYS A 67 16.45 1.76 -11.06
N ARG A 68 17.21 2.79 -11.45
CA ARG A 68 16.86 3.66 -12.58
C ARG A 68 16.96 3.00 -13.96
N LEU A 69 17.86 2.03 -14.12
CA LEU A 69 18.07 1.32 -15.38
C LEU A 69 17.20 0.07 -15.55
N LYS A 70 16.52 -0.36 -14.47
CA LYS A 70 15.67 -1.55 -14.52
C LYS A 70 14.45 -1.27 -15.40
N LYS A 71 14.27 -2.12 -16.41
CA LYS A 71 13.06 -2.15 -17.23
C LYS A 71 12.07 -3.12 -16.59
N TYR A 72 10.81 -2.70 -16.53
CA TYR A 72 9.70 -3.52 -16.07
C TYR A 72 8.86 -3.92 -17.27
N ASP A 73 8.11 -5.00 -17.12
CA ASP A 73 7.20 -5.47 -18.17
C ASP A 73 6.09 -4.43 -18.43
N GLU A 74 5.58 -4.36 -19.65
CA GLU A 74 4.44 -3.48 -19.97
C GLU A 74 3.09 -4.13 -19.58
N ASP A 75 3.02 -5.46 -19.56
CA ASP A 75 1.85 -6.26 -19.18
C ASP A 75 1.83 -6.57 -17.67
N LEU A 76 1.84 -5.51 -16.86
CA LEU A 76 1.68 -5.63 -15.41
C LEU A 76 0.19 -5.70 -15.01
N PRO A 77 -0.15 -6.45 -13.95
CA PRO A 77 -1.54 -6.55 -13.48
C PRO A 77 -2.04 -5.19 -12.95
N GLN A 78 -3.31 -4.85 -13.21
CA GLN A 78 -3.91 -3.64 -12.65
C GLN A 78 -4.07 -3.76 -11.13
N THR A 79 -4.04 -2.62 -10.43
CA THR A 79 -4.26 -2.53 -8.99
C THR A 79 -5.43 -1.62 -8.62
N SER A 80 -6.11 -1.96 -7.52
CA SER A 80 -7.05 -1.11 -6.80
C SER A 80 -6.33 -0.53 -5.59
N VAL A 81 -6.20 0.80 -5.56
CA VAL A 81 -5.54 1.49 -4.44
C VAL A 81 -6.57 1.77 -3.36
N ILE A 82 -6.33 1.34 -2.12
CA ILE A 82 -7.24 1.52 -0.99
C ILE A 82 -6.59 2.48 0.01
N ILE A 83 -7.29 3.57 0.31
CA ILE A 83 -6.84 4.60 1.25
C ILE A 83 -7.92 4.76 2.31
N THR A 84 -7.58 4.42 3.54
CA THR A 84 -8.46 4.62 4.71
C THR A 84 -8.13 5.93 5.39
N PHE A 85 -9.13 6.71 5.79
CA PHE A 85 -8.92 7.97 6.50
C PHE A 85 -9.99 8.21 7.57
N HIS A 86 -9.63 9.01 8.58
CA HIS A 86 -10.54 9.50 9.62
C HIS A 86 -10.07 10.89 10.06
N ASN A 87 -10.93 11.91 9.93
CA ASN A 87 -10.62 13.29 10.30
C ASN A 87 -9.29 13.80 9.70
N GLU A 88 -8.95 13.36 8.49
CA GLU A 88 -7.74 13.77 7.78
C GLU A 88 -7.93 15.11 7.08
N ALA A 89 -6.90 15.94 7.04
CA ALA A 89 -6.96 17.19 6.31
C ALA A 89 -7.16 16.94 4.80
N ARG A 90 -8.16 17.58 4.19
CA ARG A 90 -8.47 17.43 2.76
C ARG A 90 -7.28 17.69 1.85
N SER A 91 -6.41 18.65 2.19
CA SER A 91 -5.19 18.96 1.44
C SER A 91 -4.21 17.79 1.43
N THR A 92 -4.05 17.13 2.58
CA THR A 92 -3.18 15.95 2.75
C THR A 92 -3.71 14.78 1.95
N LEU A 93 -5.01 14.47 2.07
CA LEU A 93 -5.65 13.39 1.34
C LEU A 93 -5.61 13.62 -0.19
N LEU A 94 -5.86 14.84 -0.63
CA LEU A 94 -5.75 15.22 -2.04
C LEU A 94 -4.32 15.07 -2.56
N ARG A 95 -3.31 15.48 -1.77
CA ARG A 95 -1.90 15.31 -2.12
C ARG A 95 -1.55 13.84 -2.36
N THR A 96 -2.06 12.94 -1.52
CA THR A 96 -1.88 11.50 -1.73
C THR A 96 -2.53 11.02 -3.03
N ILE A 97 -3.80 11.34 -3.26
CA ILE A 97 -4.53 10.93 -4.46
C ILE A 97 -3.83 11.45 -5.74
N VAL A 98 -3.48 12.73 -5.75
CA VAL A 98 -2.79 13.36 -6.88
C VAL A 98 -1.41 12.74 -7.09
N SER A 99 -0.68 12.43 -6.02
CA SER A 99 0.62 11.76 -6.11
C SER A 99 0.49 10.38 -6.74
N VAL A 100 -0.48 9.57 -6.32
CA VAL A 100 -0.77 8.26 -6.92
C VAL A 100 -1.11 8.40 -8.40
N LEU A 101 -2.00 9.32 -8.79
CA LEU A 101 -2.42 9.47 -10.18
C LEU A 101 -1.31 10.00 -11.09
N ASN A 102 -0.47 10.92 -10.61
CA ASN A 102 0.57 11.55 -11.42
C ASN A 102 1.85 10.72 -11.51
N ARG A 103 2.15 9.88 -10.51
CA ARG A 103 3.40 9.10 -10.44
C ARG A 103 3.20 7.62 -10.74
N SER A 104 2.03 7.23 -11.23
CA SER A 104 1.73 5.86 -11.64
C SER A 104 1.25 5.85 -13.10
N PRO A 105 1.64 4.85 -13.91
CA PRO A 105 1.10 4.67 -15.25
C PRO A 105 -0.43 4.48 -15.22
N GLU A 106 -1.14 5.21 -16.08
CA GLU A 106 -2.61 5.25 -16.05
C GLU A 106 -3.24 3.86 -16.21
N HIS A 107 -2.68 3.00 -17.06
CA HIS A 107 -3.22 1.67 -17.35
C HIS A 107 -3.10 0.71 -16.17
N LEU A 108 -2.23 0.96 -15.18
CA LEU A 108 -2.05 0.11 -14.00
C LEU A 108 -3.02 0.44 -12.88
N ILE A 109 -3.48 1.69 -12.79
CA ILE A 109 -4.48 2.10 -11.79
C ILE A 109 -5.88 1.80 -12.31
N LYS A 110 -6.53 0.79 -11.74
CA LYS A 110 -7.93 0.49 -12.04
C LYS A 110 -8.84 1.52 -11.38
N GLU A 111 -8.64 1.73 -10.08
CA GLU A 111 -9.47 2.57 -9.22
C GLU A 111 -8.72 2.93 -7.93
N ILE A 112 -9.16 4.02 -7.30
CA ILE A 112 -8.75 4.46 -5.96
C ILE A 112 -10.00 4.45 -5.08
N ILE A 113 -9.99 3.67 -4.02
CA ILE A 113 -11.08 3.50 -3.06
C ILE A 113 -10.70 4.24 -1.79
N LEU A 114 -11.37 5.36 -1.52
CA LEU A 114 -11.27 6.05 -0.24
C LEU A 114 -12.30 5.48 0.72
N VAL A 115 -11.84 4.99 1.86
CA VAL A 115 -12.70 4.48 2.92
C VAL A 115 -12.67 5.46 4.09
N ASP A 116 -13.78 6.14 4.29
CA ASP A 116 -14.01 7.08 5.39
C ASP A 116 -14.46 6.30 6.64
N ASP A 117 -13.59 6.21 7.64
CA ASP A 117 -13.87 5.53 8.91
C ASP A 117 -14.63 6.45 9.88
N TYR A 118 -15.79 6.92 9.44
CA TYR A 118 -16.70 7.75 10.23
C TYR A 118 -16.08 9.08 10.69
N SER A 119 -15.53 9.85 9.75
CA SER A 119 -15.06 11.23 10.00
C SER A 119 -16.21 12.14 10.41
N ASP A 120 -15.95 13.13 11.25
CA ASP A 120 -16.96 14.04 11.79
C ASP A 120 -17.63 14.86 10.68
N ASN A 121 -16.85 15.27 9.67
CA ASN A 121 -17.35 15.97 8.49
C ASN A 121 -17.51 15.01 7.29
N PRO A 122 -18.74 14.75 6.81
CA PRO A 122 -18.96 13.88 5.65
C PRO A 122 -18.49 14.49 4.32
N GLU A 123 -18.25 15.81 4.27
CA GLU A 123 -17.80 16.49 3.05
C GLU A 123 -16.32 16.25 2.72
N ASP A 124 -15.53 15.78 3.70
CA ASP A 124 -14.08 15.55 3.55
C ASP A 124 -13.80 14.53 2.42
N GLY A 125 -14.60 13.47 2.35
CA GLY A 125 -14.56 12.52 1.23
C GLY A 125 -15.45 12.90 0.05
N ALA A 126 -16.54 13.65 0.28
CA ALA A 126 -17.55 13.88 -0.74
C ALA A 126 -17.03 14.65 -1.95
N SER A 127 -16.26 15.70 -1.68
CA SER A 127 -15.68 16.57 -2.71
C SER A 127 -14.63 15.86 -3.58
N LEU A 128 -14.04 14.76 -3.10
CA LEU A 128 -13.02 13.99 -3.82
C LEU A 128 -13.61 12.98 -4.82
N ARG A 129 -14.93 12.69 -4.72
CA ARG A 129 -15.65 11.85 -5.69
C ARG A 129 -15.64 12.38 -7.12
N ALA A 130 -15.42 13.68 -7.30
CA ALA A 130 -15.33 14.30 -8.61
C ALA A 130 -14.05 13.92 -9.39
N ILE A 131 -13.03 13.37 -8.70
CA ILE A 131 -11.76 12.98 -9.32
C ILE A 131 -11.95 11.65 -10.07
N ARG A 132 -11.43 11.58 -11.30
CA ARG A 132 -11.50 10.36 -12.12
C ARG A 132 -10.86 9.17 -11.39
N LYS A 133 -11.46 7.98 -11.53
CA LYS A 133 -11.05 6.73 -10.87
C LYS A 133 -11.19 6.70 -9.34
N VAL A 134 -11.65 7.77 -8.70
CA VAL A 134 -11.85 7.82 -7.25
C VAL A 134 -13.27 7.40 -6.90
N ARG A 135 -13.40 6.47 -5.95
CA ARG A 135 -14.66 6.04 -5.35
C ARG A 135 -14.55 6.17 -3.84
N VAL A 136 -15.62 6.65 -3.19
CA VAL A 136 -15.62 6.93 -1.75
C VAL A 136 -16.68 6.08 -1.07
N ILE A 137 -16.27 5.34 -0.05
CA ILE A 137 -17.12 4.48 0.78
C ILE A 137 -17.05 5.03 2.20
N ARG A 138 -18.20 5.21 2.85
CA ARG A 138 -18.26 5.71 4.23
C ARG A 138 -18.80 4.63 5.19
N ASN A 139 -18.13 4.49 6.33
CA ASN A 139 -18.61 3.66 7.43
C ASN A 139 -19.74 4.35 8.20
N SER A 140 -20.70 3.56 8.69
CA SER A 140 -21.83 4.05 9.50
C SER A 140 -21.46 4.30 10.96
N LYS A 141 -20.32 3.77 11.41
CA LYS A 141 -19.72 3.97 12.73
C LYS A 141 -18.20 3.83 12.59
N ARG A 142 -17.45 4.27 13.59
CA ARG A 142 -15.98 4.09 13.63
C ARG A 142 -15.65 2.62 13.83
N GLU A 143 -15.15 1.97 12.79
CA GLU A 143 -14.79 0.55 12.77
C GLU A 143 -13.30 0.34 13.08
N GLY A 144 -12.46 1.34 12.81
CA GLY A 144 -11.01 1.26 12.92
C GLY A 144 -10.34 0.90 11.59
N LEU A 145 -9.01 1.08 11.55
CA LEU A 145 -8.17 0.96 10.35
C LEU A 145 -8.33 -0.39 9.64
N MET A 146 -8.24 -1.50 10.38
CA MET A 146 -8.23 -2.85 9.79
C MET A 146 -9.56 -3.20 9.12
N ARG A 147 -10.68 -2.99 9.81
CA ARG A 147 -12.02 -3.24 9.25
C ARG A 147 -12.32 -2.33 8.06
N SER A 148 -11.83 -1.09 8.10
CA SER A 148 -11.94 -0.16 6.97
C SER A 148 -11.12 -0.63 5.77
N ARG A 149 -9.90 -1.16 5.98
CA ARG A 149 -9.09 -1.77 4.91
C ARG A 149 -9.78 -2.99 4.31
N VAL A 150 -10.34 -3.88 5.14
CA VAL A 150 -11.11 -5.04 4.67
C VAL A 150 -12.32 -4.61 3.83
N ARG A 151 -13.09 -3.62 4.30
CA ARG A 151 -14.23 -3.08 3.52
C ARG A 151 -13.79 -2.50 2.17
N GLY A 152 -12.65 -1.83 2.13
CA GLY A 152 -12.05 -1.34 0.87
C GLY A 152 -11.64 -2.49 -0.06
N ALA A 153 -11.09 -3.56 0.50
CA ALA A 153 -10.70 -4.76 -0.23
C ALA A 153 -11.92 -5.49 -0.82
N ASP A 154 -12.99 -5.66 -0.05
CA ASP A 154 -14.23 -6.31 -0.50
C ASP A 154 -14.90 -5.55 -1.66
N ALA A 155 -14.74 -4.22 -1.70
CA ALA A 155 -15.28 -3.39 -2.77
C ALA A 155 -14.40 -3.35 -4.02
N ALA A 156 -13.12 -3.76 -3.93
CA ALA A 156 -12.15 -3.66 -5.00
C ALA A 156 -12.40 -4.66 -6.13
N THR A 157 -12.10 -4.24 -7.35
CA THR A 157 -12.35 -5.02 -8.57
C THR A 157 -11.09 -5.42 -9.32
N ALA A 158 -9.93 -4.86 -8.98
CA ALA A 158 -8.66 -5.22 -9.59
C ALA A 158 -8.09 -6.53 -9.02
N PRO A 159 -7.22 -7.22 -9.78
CA PRO A 159 -6.56 -8.46 -9.31
C PRO A 159 -5.51 -8.23 -8.21
N VAL A 160 -5.04 -7.00 -8.04
CA VAL A 160 -4.05 -6.61 -7.02
C VAL A 160 -4.62 -5.48 -6.17
N LEU A 161 -4.36 -5.49 -4.87
CA LEU A 161 -4.70 -4.43 -3.93
C LEU A 161 -3.46 -3.70 -3.48
N THR A 162 -3.54 -2.37 -3.41
CA THR A 162 -2.46 -1.53 -2.88
C THR A 162 -3.02 -0.66 -1.77
N PHE A 163 -2.64 -0.92 -0.53
CA PHE A 163 -3.01 -0.11 0.62
C PHE A 163 -1.99 1.02 0.81
N LEU A 164 -2.52 2.24 0.94
CA LEU A 164 -1.74 3.43 1.26
C LEU A 164 -2.40 4.16 2.43
N ASP A 165 -1.59 4.82 3.25
CA ASP A 165 -2.10 5.72 4.27
C ASP A 165 -2.58 7.05 3.65
N SER A 166 -3.39 7.80 4.39
CA SER A 166 -4.05 9.03 3.93
C SER A 166 -3.12 10.23 3.73
N HIS A 167 -1.86 10.11 4.12
CA HIS A 167 -0.88 11.20 4.18
C HIS A 167 0.47 10.85 3.57
N VAL A 168 0.47 10.04 2.50
CA VAL A 168 1.69 9.64 1.80
C VAL A 168 1.87 10.41 0.48
N GLU A 169 3.10 10.45 0.00
CA GLU A 169 3.46 10.94 -1.32
C GLU A 169 4.32 9.86 -2.00
N CYS A 170 3.77 9.22 -3.04
CA CYS A 170 4.43 8.14 -3.76
C CYS A 170 5.71 8.65 -4.46
N ASN A 171 6.75 7.83 -4.57
CA ASN A 171 7.93 8.19 -5.35
C ASN A 171 7.70 7.99 -6.85
N VAL A 172 8.60 8.47 -7.71
CA VAL A 172 8.59 8.17 -9.15
C VAL A 172 8.89 6.68 -9.37
N HIS A 173 8.16 6.02 -10.27
CA HIS A 173 8.28 4.58 -10.57
C HIS A 173 8.13 3.66 -9.35
N TRP A 174 7.28 4.05 -8.40
CA TRP A 174 7.06 3.27 -7.18
C TRP A 174 6.23 1.99 -7.44
N LEU A 175 5.36 1.99 -8.45
CA LEU A 175 4.33 0.97 -8.62
C LEU A 175 4.80 -0.22 -9.46
N GLU A 176 5.46 0.05 -10.58
CA GLU A 176 5.95 -0.93 -11.54
C GLU A 176 6.85 -2.00 -10.89
N PRO A 177 7.84 -1.65 -10.02
CA PRO A 177 8.67 -2.65 -9.35
C PRO A 177 7.89 -3.59 -8.43
N LEU A 178 6.86 -3.05 -7.75
CA LEU A 178 6.05 -3.82 -6.82
C LEU A 178 5.13 -4.79 -7.56
N LEU A 179 4.51 -4.33 -8.65
CA LEU A 179 3.64 -5.16 -9.47
C LEU A 179 4.43 -6.22 -10.25
N GLN A 180 5.63 -5.89 -10.73
CA GLN A 180 6.53 -6.86 -11.37
C GLN A 180 6.80 -8.02 -10.41
N ARG A 181 7.10 -7.72 -9.15
CA ARG A 181 7.40 -8.77 -8.18
C ARG A 181 6.20 -9.68 -7.91
N ILE A 182 4.99 -9.11 -7.88
CA ILE A 182 3.76 -9.89 -7.72
C ILE A 182 3.49 -10.77 -8.96
N LYS A 183 3.74 -10.24 -10.17
CA LYS A 183 3.62 -10.99 -11.42
C LYS A 183 4.59 -12.18 -11.44
N GLU A 184 5.85 -11.97 -11.09
CA GLU A 184 6.87 -13.02 -11.00
C GLU A 184 6.45 -14.13 -10.03
N VAL A 185 6.04 -13.78 -8.80
CA VAL A 185 5.62 -14.75 -7.79
C VAL A 185 4.44 -15.60 -8.28
N ARG A 186 3.48 -15.00 -9.01
CA ARG A 186 2.39 -15.75 -9.63
C ARG A 186 2.87 -16.79 -10.63
N LEU A 187 3.84 -16.44 -11.48
CA LEU A 187 4.35 -17.38 -12.49
C LEU A 187 4.99 -18.62 -11.84
N TYR A 188 5.69 -18.45 -10.71
CA TYR A 188 6.30 -19.58 -10.00
C TYR A 188 5.32 -20.47 -9.24
N HIS A 189 4.11 -20.00 -8.93
CA HIS A 189 3.10 -20.82 -8.25
C HIS A 189 2.32 -21.74 -9.22
N PHE A 190 2.44 -21.52 -10.53
CA PHE A 190 1.76 -22.31 -11.56
C PHE A 190 2.65 -23.40 -12.21
N PHE A 191 3.93 -23.50 -11.83
CA PHE A 191 4.87 -24.55 -12.24
C PHE A 191 5.27 -25.41 -11.05
#